data_AF-D5ANW4-F1
#
_entry.id   AF-D5ANW4-F1
#
_cell.length_a   1.000
_cell.length_b   1.000
_cell.length_c   1.000
_cell.angle_alpha   90.00
_cell.angle_beta   90.00
_cell.angle_gamma   90.00
#
_symmetry.space_group_name_H-M   'P 1'
#
loop_
_entity.id
_entity.type
_entity.pdbx_description
1 polymer ?
#
loop_
_entity_poly.entity_id
_entity_poly.type
_entity_poly.pdbx_seq_one_letter_code
_entity_poly.pdbx_strand_id
1 'polypeptide(L)'
;MTLSFAPERIEMWPLAKLQPYARNAKAHRADQVAKIAASMAEFGWTVPCLVAEDGELIAGHGRVLAATQLGLTEAPVIVLGHLTEAQRRAYRIADNKLTELGTWDEALLSAELNDLLAEDFDLSLVGFSDGELDKLLAYVPEGDGEEGAAGGSVPPVTIPEPPRNPASRTGDLWILGDHRLLCGDSTSAADVRRLMNGERAILFATDPPYLVDYDGSNHPTRNKDWSASYGTT
;
A
#
# COMPACT_ATOMS: atom_id res chain seq x y z
N MET A 1 -31.64 -15.79 20.14
CA MET A 1 -30.94 -16.59 19.11
C MET A 1 -29.80 -17.29 19.83
N THR A 2 -29.74 -18.62 19.80
CA THR A 2 -28.65 -19.38 20.45
C THR A 2 -27.53 -19.57 19.44
N LEU A 3 -26.30 -19.22 19.79
CA LEU A 3 -25.15 -19.47 18.91
C LEU A 3 -24.97 -20.98 18.74
N SER A 4 -24.63 -21.41 17.53
CA SER A 4 -24.32 -22.82 17.25
C SER A 4 -23.02 -23.27 17.94
N PHE A 5 -22.14 -22.31 18.27
CA PHE A 5 -20.87 -22.54 18.95
C PHE A 5 -20.34 -21.23 19.53
N ALA A 6 -19.67 -21.30 20.67
CA ALA A 6 -18.81 -20.25 21.22
C ALA A 6 -17.56 -20.93 21.81
N PRO A 7 -16.35 -20.46 21.49
CA PRO A 7 -15.13 -21.10 21.97
C PRO A 7 -14.94 -20.85 23.47
N GLU A 8 -14.65 -21.91 24.24
CA GLU A 8 -14.38 -21.82 25.68
C GLU A 8 -12.92 -21.45 26.00
N ARG A 9 -11.99 -21.73 25.07
CA ARG A 9 -10.55 -21.48 25.24
C ARG A 9 -9.85 -21.30 23.89
N ILE A 10 -8.67 -20.68 23.95
CA ILE A 10 -7.67 -20.68 22.88
C ILE A 10 -6.59 -21.69 23.29
N GLU A 11 -6.14 -22.51 22.34
CA GLU A 11 -5.06 -23.48 22.54
C GLU A 11 -3.79 -23.04 21.80
N MET A 12 -2.61 -23.42 22.31
CA MET A 12 -1.34 -23.19 21.62
C MET A 12 -0.90 -24.49 20.94
N TRP A 13 -0.83 -24.49 19.62
CA TRP A 13 -0.45 -25.67 18.83
C TRP A 13 0.86 -25.43 18.08
N PRO A 14 1.75 -26.44 17.98
CA PRO A 14 2.92 -26.35 17.11
C PRO A 14 2.51 -26.11 15.66
N LEU A 15 3.20 -25.21 14.95
CA LEU A 15 2.92 -24.93 13.53
C LEU A 15 3.01 -26.21 12.68
N ALA A 16 3.93 -27.12 13.01
CA ALA A 16 4.10 -28.40 12.33
C ALA A 16 2.88 -29.33 12.42
N LYS A 17 1.99 -29.11 13.41
CA LYS A 17 0.72 -29.85 13.54
C LYS A 17 -0.35 -29.32 12.59
N LEU A 18 -0.23 -28.08 12.14
CA LEU A 18 -1.24 -27.41 11.32
C LEU A 18 -1.11 -27.84 9.86
N GLN A 19 -2.18 -28.42 9.33
CA GLN A 19 -2.22 -28.91 7.96
C GLN A 19 -2.88 -27.87 7.05
N PRO A 20 -2.17 -27.31 6.06
CA PRO A 20 -2.77 -26.44 5.08
C PRO A 20 -3.88 -27.14 4.32
N TYR A 21 -4.96 -26.42 4.00
CA TYR A 21 -6.03 -26.98 3.20
C TYR A 21 -5.60 -27.04 1.73
N ALA A 22 -5.52 -28.24 1.17
CA ALA A 22 -4.97 -28.48 -0.16
C ALA A 22 -5.71 -27.78 -1.31
N ARG A 23 -6.98 -27.40 -1.12
CA ARG A 23 -7.81 -26.71 -2.12
C ARG A 23 -8.16 -25.28 -1.69
N ASN A 24 -7.27 -24.60 -0.99
CA ASN A 24 -7.51 -23.21 -0.62
C ASN A 24 -7.58 -22.33 -1.88
N ALA A 25 -8.72 -21.67 -2.09
CA ALA A 25 -8.94 -20.81 -3.25
C ALA A 25 -8.23 -19.46 -3.14
N LYS A 26 -7.90 -19.02 -1.90
CA LYS A 26 -7.20 -17.77 -1.65
C LYS A 26 -5.69 -18.00 -1.69
N ALA A 27 -5.04 -17.51 -2.74
CA ALA A 27 -3.59 -17.53 -2.85
C ALA A 27 -2.98 -16.42 -1.98
N HIS A 28 -1.92 -16.76 -1.24
CA HIS A 28 -1.12 -15.80 -0.49
C HIS A 28 0.21 -15.59 -1.20
N ARG A 29 0.33 -14.46 -1.90
CA ARG A 29 1.58 -14.07 -2.58
C ARG A 29 2.61 -13.62 -1.53
N ALA A 30 3.89 -13.68 -1.88
CA ALA A 30 4.98 -13.41 -0.94
C ALA A 30 4.91 -11.98 -0.35
N ASP A 31 4.50 -11.00 -1.14
CA ASP A 31 4.28 -9.61 -0.72
C ASP A 31 3.18 -9.51 0.34
N GLN A 32 2.06 -10.22 0.16
CA GLN A 32 0.99 -10.25 1.14
C GLN A 32 1.43 -10.91 2.45
N VAL A 33 2.18 -12.02 2.38
CA VAL A 33 2.70 -12.70 3.57
C VAL A 33 3.65 -11.78 4.33
N ALA A 34 4.51 -11.04 3.62
CA ALA A 34 5.43 -10.09 4.24
C ALA A 34 4.69 -8.97 4.99
N LYS A 35 3.60 -8.41 4.42
CA LYS A 35 2.76 -7.42 5.11
C LYS A 35 2.14 -8.01 6.38
N ILE A 36 1.61 -9.23 6.32
CA ILE A 36 1.05 -9.91 7.50
C ILE A 36 2.13 -10.17 8.55
N ALA A 37 3.35 -10.53 8.13
CA ALA A 37 4.48 -10.74 9.03
C ALA A 37 4.93 -9.45 9.72
N ALA A 38 4.99 -8.33 8.99
CA ALA A 38 5.31 -7.03 9.57
C ALA A 38 4.26 -6.61 10.61
N SER A 39 2.97 -6.72 10.25
CA SER A 39 1.85 -6.46 11.17
C SER A 39 1.89 -7.38 12.40
N MET A 40 2.18 -8.67 12.23
CA MET A 40 2.32 -9.61 13.35
C MET A 40 3.53 -9.31 14.24
N ALA A 41 4.63 -8.81 13.69
CA ALA A 41 5.81 -8.42 14.47
C ALA A 41 5.52 -7.19 15.34
N GLU A 42 4.75 -6.23 14.82
CA GLU A 42 4.38 -5.01 15.55
C GLU A 42 3.28 -5.27 16.59
N PHE A 43 2.14 -5.83 16.16
CA PHE A 43 0.95 -5.94 16.99
C PHE A 43 0.82 -7.29 17.71
N GLY A 44 1.71 -8.24 17.41
CA GLY A 44 1.63 -9.62 17.88
C GLY A 44 0.56 -10.45 17.16
N TRP A 45 0.35 -11.67 17.67
CA TRP A 45 -0.65 -12.59 17.11
C TRP A 45 -2.03 -12.33 17.73
N THR A 46 -2.80 -11.43 17.12
CA THR A 46 -4.08 -10.95 17.68
C THR A 46 -5.29 -11.84 17.37
N VAL A 47 -5.26 -12.59 16.27
CA VAL A 47 -6.39 -13.44 15.84
C VAL A 47 -5.97 -14.92 15.78
N PRO A 48 -6.55 -15.81 16.61
CA PRO A 48 -6.24 -17.25 16.57
C PRO A 48 -6.60 -17.92 15.23
N CYS A 49 -5.84 -18.93 14.83
CA CYS A 49 -6.19 -19.78 13.68
C CYS A 49 -7.41 -20.63 13.99
N LEU A 50 -8.26 -20.84 12.98
CA LEU A 50 -9.41 -21.73 13.12
C LEU A 50 -9.03 -23.07 12.50
N VAL A 51 -9.10 -24.13 13.30
CA VAL A 51 -8.65 -25.47 12.90
C VAL A 51 -9.75 -26.49 13.16
N ALA A 52 -9.75 -27.55 12.38
CA ALA A 52 -10.52 -28.74 12.69
C ALA A 52 -9.80 -29.62 13.73
N GLU A 53 -10.50 -30.58 14.31
CA GLU A 53 -9.93 -31.52 15.30
C GLU A 53 -8.77 -32.35 14.73
N ASP A 54 -8.80 -32.65 13.43
CA ASP A 54 -7.74 -33.36 12.70
C ASP A 54 -6.51 -32.48 12.38
N GLY A 55 -6.55 -31.19 12.72
CA GLY A 55 -5.48 -30.22 12.47
C GLY A 55 -5.53 -29.56 11.09
N GLU A 56 -6.57 -29.81 10.29
CA GLU A 56 -6.77 -29.08 9.05
C GLU A 56 -7.11 -27.60 9.31
N LEU A 57 -6.37 -26.70 8.67
CA LEU A 57 -6.63 -25.25 8.74
C LEU A 57 -7.93 -24.90 8.01
N ILE A 58 -8.85 -24.30 8.77
CA ILE A 58 -10.09 -23.73 8.25
C ILE A 58 -9.85 -22.26 7.88
N ALA A 59 -9.25 -21.48 8.79
CA ALA A 59 -8.91 -20.07 8.54
C ALA A 59 -7.56 -19.69 9.19
N GLY A 60 -6.85 -18.76 8.54
CA GLY A 60 -5.57 -18.24 9.03
C GLY A 60 -4.32 -18.75 8.31
N HIS A 61 -4.43 -19.25 7.09
CA HIS A 61 -3.28 -19.71 6.29
C HIS A 61 -2.20 -18.63 6.14
N GLY A 62 -2.58 -17.39 5.81
CA GLY A 62 -1.63 -16.27 5.73
C GLY A 62 -0.89 -15.99 7.05
N ARG A 63 -1.56 -16.14 8.20
CA ARG A 63 -0.96 -15.97 9.54
C ARG A 63 0.06 -17.07 9.84
N VAL A 64 -0.24 -18.32 9.49
CA VAL A 64 0.71 -19.44 9.65
C VAL A 64 1.96 -19.24 8.77
N LEU A 65 1.78 -18.77 7.53
CA LEU A 65 2.90 -18.45 6.64
C LEU A 65 3.76 -17.30 7.20
N ALA A 66 3.12 -16.23 7.67
CA ALA A 66 3.80 -15.10 8.29
C ALA A 66 4.57 -15.51 9.56
N ALA A 67 3.95 -16.29 10.43
CA ALA A 67 4.58 -16.83 11.62
C ALA A 67 5.79 -17.71 11.32
N THR A 68 5.69 -18.54 10.28
CA THR A 68 6.81 -19.34 9.79
C THR A 68 7.95 -18.44 9.29
N GLN A 69 7.64 -17.38 8.56
CA GLN A 69 8.62 -16.39 8.10
C GLN A 69 9.31 -15.66 9.26
N LEU A 70 8.57 -15.40 10.36
CA LEU A 70 9.11 -14.80 11.59
C LEU A 70 9.86 -15.80 12.48
N GLY A 71 9.91 -17.09 12.12
CA GLY A 71 10.59 -18.12 12.91
C GLY A 71 9.83 -18.56 14.17
N LEU A 72 8.53 -18.28 14.26
CA LEU A 72 7.69 -18.76 15.36
C LEU A 72 7.42 -20.27 15.22
N THR A 73 7.26 -20.95 16.34
CA THR A 73 7.07 -22.41 16.38
C THR A 73 5.66 -22.84 16.75
N GLU A 74 4.86 -21.94 17.33
CA GLU A 74 3.51 -22.21 17.83
C GLU A 74 2.52 -21.15 17.34
N ALA A 75 1.26 -21.54 17.20
CA ALA A 75 0.15 -20.66 16.89
C ALA A 75 -0.97 -20.79 17.92
N PRO A 76 -1.62 -19.68 18.31
CA PRO A 76 -2.91 -19.74 18.98
C PRO A 76 -3.98 -20.25 18.02
N VAL A 77 -4.77 -21.22 18.46
CA VAL A 77 -5.83 -21.86 17.68
C VAL A 77 -7.14 -21.97 18.45
N ILE A 78 -8.23 -21.98 17.70
CA ILE A 78 -9.57 -22.35 18.16
C ILE A 78 -10.00 -23.58 17.36
N VAL A 79 -10.34 -24.65 18.07
CA VAL A 79 -10.76 -25.92 17.46
C VAL A 79 -12.26 -25.89 17.19
N LEU A 80 -12.64 -26.04 15.92
CA LEU A 80 -14.01 -26.06 15.44
C LEU A 80 -14.50 -27.50 15.20
N GLY A 81 -14.43 -28.34 16.24
CA GLY A 81 -14.80 -29.76 16.17
C GLY A 81 -16.27 -30.05 15.86
N HIS A 82 -17.14 -29.06 16.05
CA HIS A 82 -18.57 -29.17 15.77
C HIS A 82 -18.92 -29.07 14.27
N LEU A 83 -17.98 -28.65 13.42
CA LEU A 83 -18.24 -28.47 11.98
C LEU A 83 -18.06 -29.77 11.21
N THR A 84 -19.09 -30.14 10.45
CA THR A 84 -18.98 -31.17 9.42
C THR A 84 -18.02 -30.74 8.30
N GLU A 85 -17.53 -31.72 7.54
CA GLU A 85 -16.66 -31.48 6.38
C GLU A 85 -17.26 -30.48 5.36
N ALA A 86 -18.56 -30.57 5.11
CA ALA A 86 -19.24 -29.60 4.23
C ALA A 86 -19.27 -28.18 4.84
N GLN A 87 -19.53 -28.07 6.15
CA GLN A 87 -19.52 -26.78 6.84
C GLN A 87 -18.12 -26.18 6.92
N ARG A 88 -17.07 -26.98 7.12
CA ARG A 88 -15.67 -26.52 7.06
C ARG A 88 -15.40 -25.84 5.72
N ARG A 89 -15.69 -26.52 4.60
CA ARG A 89 -15.51 -25.94 3.25
C ARG A 89 -16.33 -24.68 3.03
N ALA A 90 -17.60 -24.67 3.41
CA ALA A 90 -18.47 -23.51 3.28
C ALA A 90 -17.95 -22.33 4.10
N TYR A 91 -17.50 -22.59 5.33
CA TYR A 91 -16.95 -21.57 6.20
C TYR A 91 -15.65 -20.97 5.66
N ARG A 92 -14.74 -21.75 5.04
CA ARG A 92 -13.55 -21.16 4.39
C ARG A 92 -13.90 -20.14 3.31
N ILE A 93 -14.98 -20.39 2.57
CA ILE A 93 -15.45 -19.45 1.52
C ILE A 93 -16.08 -18.23 2.20
N ALA A 94 -16.94 -18.45 3.19
CA ALA A 94 -17.61 -17.38 3.91
C ALA A 94 -16.61 -16.46 4.63
N ASP A 95 -15.64 -16.99 5.38
CA ASP A 95 -14.60 -16.23 6.08
C ASP A 95 -13.87 -15.28 5.12
N ASN A 96 -13.43 -15.81 3.97
CA ASN A 96 -12.76 -15.00 2.96
C ASN A 96 -13.69 -13.95 2.34
N LYS A 97 -14.91 -14.34 1.96
CA LYS A 97 -15.81 -13.45 1.22
C LYS A 97 -16.41 -12.37 2.11
N LEU A 98 -16.77 -12.69 3.35
CA LEU A 98 -17.36 -11.75 4.28
C LEU A 98 -16.39 -10.62 4.65
N THR A 99 -15.08 -10.90 4.73
CA THR A 99 -14.07 -9.85 4.88
C THR A 99 -14.02 -8.89 3.69
N GLU A 100 -14.28 -9.36 2.47
CA GLU A 100 -14.29 -8.52 1.25
C GLU A 100 -15.57 -7.70 1.06
N LEU A 101 -16.64 -7.98 1.80
CA LEU A 101 -17.91 -7.26 1.65
C LEU A 101 -17.93 -5.92 2.38
N GLY A 102 -17.00 -5.70 3.31
CA GLY A 102 -16.87 -4.43 4.01
C GLY A 102 -16.46 -3.32 3.06
N THR A 103 -17.07 -2.15 3.22
CA THR A 103 -16.66 -0.90 2.58
C THR A 103 -16.13 0.04 3.65
N TRP A 104 -15.16 0.87 3.27
CA TRP A 104 -14.66 1.92 4.13
C TRP A 104 -15.54 3.16 4.03
N ASP A 105 -15.73 3.83 5.15
CA ASP A 105 -16.08 5.24 5.14
C ASP A 105 -14.77 6.01 4.91
N GLU A 106 -14.57 6.51 3.69
CA GLU A 106 -13.30 7.13 3.28
C GLU A 106 -13.00 8.40 4.08
N ALA A 107 -14.03 9.13 4.53
CA ALA A 107 -13.84 10.32 5.35
C ALA A 107 -13.31 9.97 6.74
N LEU A 108 -13.92 8.99 7.40
CA LEU A 108 -13.46 8.53 8.72
C LEU A 108 -12.08 7.84 8.62
N LEU A 109 -11.87 7.03 7.59
CA LEU A 109 -10.58 6.35 7.37
C LEU A 109 -9.46 7.35 7.11
N SER A 110 -9.70 8.37 6.29
CA SER A 110 -8.72 9.43 6.02
C SER A 110 -8.34 10.20 7.27
N ALA A 111 -9.33 10.57 8.09
CA ALA A 111 -9.09 11.26 9.36
C ALA A 111 -8.20 10.43 10.29
N GLU A 112 -8.54 9.14 10.48
CA GLU A 112 -7.76 8.24 11.33
C GLU A 112 -6.31 8.06 10.83
N LEU A 113 -6.11 7.94 9.51
CA LEU A 113 -4.76 7.81 8.93
C LEU A 113 -3.93 9.09 9.11
N ASN A 114 -4.55 10.27 9.02
CA ASN A 114 -3.87 11.54 9.26
C ASN A 114 -3.49 11.71 10.73
N ASP A 115 -4.36 11.29 11.66
CA ASP A 115 -4.06 11.32 13.09
C ASP A 115 -2.90 10.37 13.44
N LEU A 116 -2.91 9.15 12.90
CA LEU A 116 -1.78 8.21 13.05
C LEU A 116 -0.47 8.77 12.48
N LEU A 117 -0.53 9.44 11.32
CA LEU A 117 0.65 10.10 10.73
C LEU A 117 1.18 11.23 11.63
N ALA A 118 0.28 12.01 12.25
CA ALA A 118 0.65 13.08 13.18
C ALA A 118 1.27 12.55 14.49
N GLU A 119 0.98 11.30 14.85
CA GLU A 119 1.60 10.57 15.95
C GLU A 119 2.92 9.87 15.57
N ASP A 120 3.47 10.15 14.38
CA ASP A 120 4.67 9.51 13.82
C ASP A 120 4.55 7.98 13.68
N PHE A 121 3.32 7.45 13.51
CA PHE A 121 3.08 6.03 13.33
C PHE A 121 3.47 5.54 11.92
N ASP A 122 4.01 4.33 11.82
CA ASP A 122 4.38 3.71 10.55
C ASP A 122 3.14 3.16 9.80
N LEU A 123 2.60 3.97 8.89
CA LEU A 123 1.44 3.59 8.05
C LEU A 123 1.73 2.45 7.07
N SER A 124 2.98 2.05 6.85
CA SER A 124 3.26 0.87 6.01
C SER A 124 2.69 -0.43 6.61
N LEU A 125 2.39 -0.42 7.91
CA LEU A 125 1.90 -1.57 8.68
C LEU A 125 0.38 -1.75 8.63
N VAL A 126 -0.38 -0.74 8.18
CA VAL A 126 -1.86 -0.81 8.16
C VAL A 126 -2.42 -1.62 6.98
N GLY A 127 -1.57 -2.01 6.03
CA GLY A 127 -1.89 -2.98 4.98
C GLY A 127 -2.22 -2.37 3.61
N PHE A 128 -2.44 -1.06 3.52
CA PHE A 128 -2.56 -0.33 2.26
C PHE A 128 -1.23 -0.31 1.48
N SER A 129 -1.29 -0.11 0.18
CA SER A 129 -0.12 0.24 -0.63
C SER A 129 0.17 1.74 -0.54
N ASP A 130 1.41 2.16 -0.82
CA ASP A 130 1.82 3.57 -0.76
C ASP A 130 0.87 4.46 -1.60
N GLY A 131 0.52 4.03 -2.81
CA GLY A 131 -0.41 4.77 -3.66
C GLY A 131 -1.87 4.77 -3.19
N GLU A 132 -2.29 3.82 -2.36
CA GLU A 132 -3.60 3.87 -1.68
C GLU A 132 -3.55 4.83 -0.48
N LEU A 133 -2.46 4.79 0.29
CA LEU A 133 -2.24 5.72 1.41
C LEU A 133 -2.21 7.17 0.93
N ASP A 134 -1.47 7.46 -0.14
CA ASP A 134 -1.42 8.82 -0.71
C ASP A 134 -2.82 9.35 -1.07
N LYS A 135 -3.67 8.49 -1.66
CA LYS A 135 -5.05 8.85 -2.01
C LYS A 135 -5.93 9.07 -0.79
N LEU A 136 -5.81 8.20 0.22
CA LEU A 136 -6.59 8.29 1.45
C LEU A 136 -6.16 9.50 2.30
N LEU A 137 -4.86 9.79 2.37
CA LEU A 137 -4.34 10.95 3.10
C LEU A 137 -4.70 12.27 2.40
N ALA A 138 -4.80 12.26 1.07
CA ALA A 138 -5.25 13.39 0.26
C ALA A 138 -6.78 13.49 0.13
N TYR A 139 -7.56 12.59 0.74
CA TYR A 139 -9.01 12.58 0.64
C TYR A 139 -9.60 13.86 1.26
N VAL A 140 -10.47 14.53 0.51
CA VAL A 140 -11.26 15.68 0.98
C VAL A 140 -12.73 15.31 0.82
N PRO A 141 -13.54 15.30 1.90
CA PRO A 141 -14.96 15.04 1.78
C PRO A 141 -15.62 16.06 0.83
N GLU A 142 -16.42 15.59 -0.13
CA GLU A 142 -17.29 16.47 -0.91
C GLU A 142 -18.30 17.12 0.04
N GLY A 143 -18.02 18.34 0.49
CA GLY A 143 -18.99 19.17 1.20
C GLY A 143 -20.00 19.76 0.23
N ASP A 144 -21.27 19.75 0.63
CA ASP A 144 -22.45 20.32 -0.05
C ASP A 144 -22.13 21.67 -0.74
N GLY A 145 -21.75 21.63 -2.03
CA GLY A 145 -21.24 22.80 -2.72
C GLY A 145 -20.96 22.55 -4.19
N GLU A 146 -22.04 22.58 -4.97
CA GLU A 146 -22.11 22.76 -6.44
C GLU A 146 -21.43 21.73 -7.35
N GLU A 147 -22.28 21.15 -8.21
CA GLU A 147 -21.98 20.21 -9.29
C GLU A 147 -20.83 20.68 -10.19
N GLY A 148 -19.83 19.81 -10.45
CA GLY A 148 -18.96 20.01 -11.61
C GLY A 148 -17.61 19.30 -11.65
N ALA A 149 -17.64 17.98 -11.88
CA ALA A 149 -16.63 17.22 -12.64
C ALA A 149 -15.19 17.05 -12.10
N ALA A 150 -14.91 15.77 -11.78
CA ALA A 150 -13.71 15.01 -12.15
C ALA A 150 -12.33 15.51 -11.71
N GLY A 151 -11.68 14.69 -10.88
CA GLY A 151 -10.23 14.67 -10.68
C GLY A 151 -9.88 14.96 -9.23
N GLY A 152 -9.35 13.96 -8.53
CA GLY A 152 -8.82 14.11 -7.18
C GLY A 152 -7.71 15.15 -7.19
N SER A 153 -8.06 16.39 -6.87
CA SER A 153 -7.11 17.48 -6.73
C SER A 153 -6.47 17.32 -5.37
N VAL A 154 -5.15 17.09 -5.36
CA VAL A 154 -4.26 17.59 -4.31
C VAL A 154 -4.81 18.94 -3.85
N PRO A 155 -5.02 19.20 -2.54
CA PRO A 155 -5.50 20.50 -2.07
C PRO A 155 -4.70 21.56 -2.81
N PRO A 156 -5.36 22.54 -3.47
CA PRO A 156 -4.71 23.38 -4.46
C PRO A 156 -3.42 23.87 -3.84
N VAL A 157 -2.30 23.30 -4.30
CA VAL A 157 -0.99 23.78 -3.91
C VAL A 157 -1.09 25.22 -4.30
N THR A 158 -1.11 26.11 -3.31
CA THR A 158 -1.16 27.53 -3.59
C THR A 158 0.21 27.80 -4.16
N ILE A 159 0.36 27.62 -5.48
CA ILE A 159 1.60 27.84 -6.19
C ILE A 159 1.86 29.31 -5.93
N PRO A 160 2.86 29.64 -5.10
CA PRO A 160 3.15 31.04 -4.86
C PRO A 160 3.50 31.62 -6.23
N GLU A 161 2.96 32.81 -6.53
CA GLU A 161 3.38 33.57 -7.69
C GLU A 161 4.92 33.55 -7.73
N PRO A 162 5.53 33.21 -8.89
CA PRO A 162 6.97 33.15 -9.01
C PRO A 162 7.58 34.41 -8.39
N PRO A 163 8.56 34.26 -7.48
CA PRO A 163 9.12 35.41 -6.80
C PRO A 163 9.66 36.37 -7.85
N ARG A 164 9.36 37.67 -7.69
CA ARG A 164 9.85 38.73 -8.61
C ARG A 164 11.36 38.64 -8.85
N ASN A 165 12.10 38.19 -7.84
CA ASN A 165 13.51 37.88 -7.91
C ASN A 165 13.73 36.42 -7.48
N PRO A 166 13.81 35.46 -8.43
CA PRO A 166 14.11 34.08 -8.09
C PRO A 166 15.54 33.98 -7.54
N ALA A 167 15.69 33.21 -6.46
CA ALA A 167 17.00 32.94 -5.86
C ALA A 167 17.88 32.06 -6.77
N SER A 168 17.24 31.16 -7.52
CA SER A 168 17.90 30.32 -8.54
C SER A 168 17.81 30.97 -9.92
N ARG A 169 18.93 30.93 -10.64
CA ARG A 169 19.08 31.39 -12.01
C ARG A 169 19.65 30.27 -12.88
N THR A 170 19.34 30.31 -14.16
CA THR A 170 19.94 29.38 -15.13
C THR A 170 21.46 29.43 -15.04
N GLY A 171 22.08 28.26 -14.91
CA GLY A 171 23.50 28.09 -14.69
C GLY A 171 23.93 28.01 -13.21
N ASP A 172 23.02 28.21 -12.25
CA ASP A 172 23.36 28.06 -10.83
C ASP A 172 23.53 26.58 -10.47
N LEU A 173 24.68 26.27 -9.86
CA LEU A 173 25.02 24.93 -9.37
C LEU A 173 25.07 24.95 -7.85
N TRP A 174 24.14 24.23 -7.23
CA TRP A 174 24.01 24.08 -5.80
C TRP A 174 24.71 22.80 -5.35
N ILE A 175 25.46 22.88 -4.24
CA ILE A 175 26.14 21.75 -3.62
C ILE A 175 25.43 21.45 -2.29
N LEU A 176 24.86 20.26 -2.19
CA LEU A 176 24.00 19.79 -1.11
C LEU A 176 24.66 18.57 -0.44
N GLY A 177 25.74 18.82 0.30
CA GLY A 177 26.63 17.77 0.79
C GLY A 177 27.32 17.07 -0.38
N ASP A 178 27.14 15.75 -0.50
CA ASP A 178 27.66 14.95 -1.61
C ASP A 178 26.83 15.08 -2.90
N HIS A 179 25.68 15.76 -2.85
CA HIS A 179 24.77 15.91 -3.98
C HIS A 179 24.96 17.25 -4.71
N ARG A 180 24.68 17.25 -6.02
CA ARG A 180 24.77 18.44 -6.88
C ARG A 180 23.42 18.67 -7.57
N LEU A 181 22.96 19.92 -7.59
CA LEU A 181 21.73 20.34 -8.25
C LEU A 181 22.04 21.52 -9.18
N LEU A 182 21.80 21.37 -10.49
CA LEU A 182 22.00 22.41 -11.48
C LEU A 182 20.66 22.94 -11.96
N CYS A 183 20.46 24.26 -11.89
CA CYS A 183 19.37 24.92 -12.61
C CYS A 183 19.80 25.12 -14.07
N GLY A 184 19.49 24.17 -14.95
CA GLY A 184 19.94 24.17 -16.35
C GLY A 184 19.01 23.37 -17.26
N ASP A 185 19.41 23.21 -18.52
CA ASP A 185 18.67 22.44 -19.52
C ASP A 185 19.15 20.99 -19.53
N SER A 186 18.26 20.05 -19.19
CA SER A 186 18.56 18.61 -19.18
C SER A 186 18.82 18.03 -20.58
N THR A 187 18.43 18.74 -21.64
CA THR A 187 18.75 18.40 -23.04
C THR A 187 20.12 18.94 -23.48
N SER A 188 20.70 19.87 -22.70
CA SER A 188 22.03 20.43 -22.97
C SER A 188 23.13 19.52 -22.45
N ALA A 189 23.90 18.96 -23.39
CA ALA A 189 25.08 18.16 -23.05
C ALA A 189 26.13 18.94 -22.25
N ALA A 190 26.17 20.28 -22.38
CA ALA A 190 27.09 21.12 -21.61
C ALA A 190 26.68 21.19 -20.13
N ASP A 191 25.39 21.35 -19.86
CA ASP A 191 24.83 21.42 -18.51
C ASP A 191 24.95 20.08 -17.80
N VAL A 192 24.61 18.98 -18.48
CA VAL A 192 24.78 17.63 -17.94
C VAL A 192 26.25 17.35 -17.61
N ARG A 193 27.19 17.68 -18.52
CA ARG A 193 28.63 17.52 -18.24
C ARG A 193 29.07 18.31 -17.01
N ARG A 194 28.57 19.53 -16.86
CA ARG A 194 28.86 20.38 -15.71
C ARG A 194 28.30 19.81 -14.41
N LEU A 195 27.06 19.32 -14.43
CA LEU A 195 26.40 18.67 -13.28
C LEU A 195 27.11 17.37 -12.85
N MET A 196 27.63 16.61 -13.80
CA MET A 196 28.28 15.33 -13.53
C MET A 196 29.73 15.44 -13.01
N ASN A 197 30.38 16.61 -13.14
CA ASN A 197 31.77 16.84 -12.70
C ASN A 197 32.84 15.86 -13.23
N GLY A 198 32.58 15.21 -14.37
CA GLY A 198 33.46 14.15 -14.88
C GLY A 198 33.17 12.76 -14.32
N GLU A 199 32.22 12.61 -13.40
CA GLU A 199 31.68 11.32 -12.98
C GLU A 199 30.65 10.77 -13.98
N ARG A 200 30.35 9.47 -13.88
CA ARG A 200 29.35 8.79 -14.72
C ARG A 200 28.21 8.30 -13.84
N ALA A 201 26.99 8.58 -14.27
CA ALA A 201 25.80 8.09 -13.59
C ALA A 201 25.76 6.56 -13.69
N ILE A 202 25.48 5.89 -12.57
CA ILE A 202 25.25 4.43 -12.51
C ILE A 202 23.81 4.11 -12.93
N LEU A 203 22.89 5.03 -12.65
CA LEU A 203 21.48 4.97 -12.99
C LEU A 203 21.04 6.34 -13.51
N PHE A 204 20.22 6.35 -14.56
CA PHE A 204 19.62 7.55 -15.11
C PHE A 204 18.10 7.38 -15.10
N ALA A 205 17.44 8.13 -14.23
CA ALA A 205 16.00 8.22 -14.18
C ALA A 205 15.58 9.51 -14.88
N THR A 206 14.81 9.38 -15.96
CA THR A 206 14.19 10.50 -16.66
C THR A 206 12.77 10.18 -16.98
N ASP A 207 11.97 11.24 -17.01
CA ASP A 207 10.56 11.15 -17.35
C ASP A 207 10.21 12.14 -18.48
N PRO A 208 10.48 11.79 -19.75
CA PRO A 208 9.98 12.55 -20.90
C PRO A 208 8.67 11.95 -21.46
N PRO A 209 7.65 12.76 -21.80
CA PRO A 209 7.46 14.15 -21.44
C PRO A 209 6.99 14.23 -19.98
N TYR A 210 7.62 15.12 -19.20
CA TYR A 210 7.38 15.38 -17.77
C TYR A 210 5.93 15.08 -17.39
N LEU A 211 5.66 14.33 -16.31
CA LEU A 211 4.39 14.10 -15.58
C LEU A 211 3.28 15.19 -15.73
N VAL A 212 2.89 15.55 -16.94
CA VAL A 212 1.79 16.46 -17.26
C VAL A 212 0.56 15.57 -17.21
N ASP A 213 -0.38 15.90 -16.32
CA ASP A 213 -1.59 15.12 -16.03
C ASP A 213 -1.36 13.72 -15.42
N TYR A 214 -0.30 13.51 -14.63
CA TYR A 214 -0.19 12.28 -13.85
C TYR A 214 -0.95 12.40 -12.51
N ASP A 215 -2.09 11.71 -12.42
CA ASP A 215 -2.94 11.64 -11.22
C ASP A 215 -2.86 10.28 -10.51
N GLY A 216 -1.88 9.43 -10.87
CA GLY A 216 -1.75 8.07 -10.35
C GLY A 216 -2.74 7.04 -10.92
N SER A 217 -3.59 7.43 -11.89
CA SER A 217 -4.48 6.52 -12.63
C SER A 217 -4.21 6.53 -14.14
N ASN A 218 -3.54 7.57 -14.65
CA ASN A 218 -3.30 7.78 -16.08
C ASN A 218 -1.83 7.52 -16.45
N HIS A 219 -1.49 6.28 -16.85
CA HIS A 219 -0.18 6.02 -17.46
C HIS A 219 -0.18 6.51 -18.92
N PRO A 220 0.83 7.29 -19.38
CA PRO A 220 0.92 7.67 -20.79
C PRO A 220 1.08 6.43 -21.65
N THR A 221 0.01 6.06 -22.36
CA THR A 221 0.07 5.01 -23.38
C THR A 221 0.81 5.54 -24.60
N ARG A 222 1.50 4.63 -25.32
CA ARG A 222 2.54 4.89 -26.32
C ARG A 222 2.15 5.79 -27.52
N ASN A 223 0.90 6.26 -27.63
CA ASN A 223 0.34 6.96 -28.79
C ASN A 223 -0.50 8.21 -28.41
N LYS A 224 -0.08 9.05 -27.46
CA LYS A 224 -0.64 10.42 -27.36
C LYS A 224 0.15 11.38 -28.27
N ASP A 225 -0.55 11.98 -29.22
CA ASP A 225 -0.03 13.08 -30.05
C ASP A 225 -0.27 14.40 -29.30
N TRP A 226 0.81 15.09 -28.96
CA TRP A 226 0.84 16.32 -28.17
C TRP A 226 1.06 17.58 -29.02
N SER A 227 0.98 17.46 -30.35
CA SER A 227 1.17 18.56 -31.31
C SER A 227 0.24 19.75 -31.06
N ALA A 228 -0.95 19.51 -30.50
CA ALA A 228 -1.91 20.55 -30.14
C ALA A 228 -1.50 21.39 -28.91
N SER A 229 -0.73 20.84 -27.97
CA SER A 229 -0.37 21.52 -26.71
C SER A 229 0.89 22.38 -26.82
N TYR A 230 1.82 22.02 -27.72
CA TYR A 230 3.11 22.71 -27.84
C TYR A 230 3.34 23.38 -29.19
N GLY A 231 2.41 23.23 -30.14
CA GLY A 231 2.57 23.74 -31.49
C GLY A 231 3.65 22.98 -32.27
N THR A 232 3.47 22.83 -33.57
CA THR A 232 4.53 22.35 -34.47
C THR A 232 5.39 23.54 -34.90
N THR A 233 6.71 23.41 -34.81
CA THR A 233 7.66 24.29 -35.51
C THR A 233 7.54 24.13 -37.01
#